data_AF-A0A2S5VST0-F1
#
_entry.id   AF-A0A2S5VST0-F1
#
_cell.length_a   1.000
_cell.length_b   1.000
_cell.length_c   1.000
_cell.angle_alpha   90.00
_cell.angle_beta   90.00
_cell.angle_gamma   90.00
#
_symmetry.space_group_name_H-M   'P 1'
#
loop_
_entity.id
_entity.type
_entity.pdbx_description
1 polymer ?
#
loop_
_entity_poly.entity_id
_entity_poly.type
_entity_poly.pdbx_seq_one_letter_code
_entity_poly.pdbx_strand_id
1 'polypeptide(L)'
;MTEIRETPVPAPSVADPALASDPAAGRTALVVGATGISGSALVERLTAEGWQVLALSRRAGAERPGVRWISADLRSADDLRRALADERPTHVFFTAWSRQATEQENIDVNGGMVRDLLAALDGAPVVHAALVTGLKHYLGPFEAYGQGAMPDTPFHEDEPRLDAPNFYYAQEDELFAAASRQGFTWSVHRSHTVIGHAVGNQMNMGLTLAVYGSICRDLGLPFVFPGSRTQWDGLTDVTDATVLAEQMVWAATTEAGRDEAFNVVNGDVFRWRWMWPRLAARFGVEPVGFEDAPRPLEAQMAGMEDEWARIAREAGLVEADLGRIASWWHTDADLGRDIEVVTDISKSRLAGFTTHHRTLDSFLELFERYRVEGLIPR
;
A
#
# COMPACT_ATOMS: atom_id res chain seq x y z
N MET A 1 27.94 67.44 -31.56
CA MET A 1 27.77 66.32 -32.50
C MET A 1 29.07 65.55 -32.56
N THR A 2 29.19 64.51 -31.74
CA THR A 2 30.26 63.52 -31.80
C THR A 2 29.65 62.22 -31.28
N GLU A 3 29.58 61.23 -32.15
CA GLU A 3 28.99 59.92 -31.91
C GLU A 3 29.88 59.11 -30.95
N ILE A 4 29.28 58.47 -29.96
CA ILE A 4 29.90 57.39 -29.20
C ILE A 4 29.16 56.11 -29.61
N ARG A 5 29.87 55.22 -30.30
CA ARG A 5 29.43 53.86 -30.63
C ARG A 5 29.50 53.02 -29.37
N GLU A 6 28.38 52.47 -28.92
CA GLU A 6 28.35 51.40 -27.92
C GLU A 6 28.72 50.06 -28.56
N THR A 7 29.70 49.38 -27.95
CA THR A 7 30.07 47.99 -28.26
C THR A 7 29.08 47.03 -27.60
N PRO A 8 28.60 45.96 -28.27
CA PRO A 8 27.71 45.01 -27.61
C PRO A 8 28.50 44.11 -26.65
N VAL A 9 27.98 43.94 -25.42
CA VAL A 9 28.43 42.95 -24.45
C VAL A 9 28.07 41.54 -24.96
N PRO A 10 28.98 40.55 -24.96
CA PRO A 10 28.64 39.21 -25.40
C PRO A 10 27.73 38.52 -24.37
N ALA A 11 26.66 37.90 -24.86
CA ALA A 11 25.77 37.09 -24.04
C ALA A 11 26.52 35.88 -23.44
N PRO A 12 26.17 35.44 -22.22
CA PRO A 12 26.79 34.27 -21.62
C PRO A 12 26.50 33.02 -22.46
N SER A 13 27.56 32.27 -22.76
CA SER A 13 27.51 30.97 -23.42
C SER A 13 26.62 30.03 -22.62
N VAL A 14 25.53 29.58 -23.22
CA VAL A 14 24.74 28.46 -22.72
C VAL A 14 25.62 27.22 -22.86
N ALA A 15 26.04 26.68 -21.72
CA ALA A 15 26.75 25.40 -21.68
C ALA A 15 25.82 24.30 -22.20
N ASP A 16 26.36 23.49 -23.09
CA ASP A 16 25.74 22.31 -23.68
C ASP A 16 25.33 21.32 -22.56
N PRO A 17 24.05 20.93 -22.44
CA PRO A 17 23.61 19.96 -21.42
C PRO A 17 23.95 18.54 -21.89
N ALA A 18 25.23 18.25 -22.03
CA ALA A 18 25.70 16.88 -22.25
C ALA A 18 25.99 16.21 -20.91
N LEU A 19 25.13 15.23 -20.58
CA LEU A 19 25.37 14.12 -19.65
C LEU A 19 25.47 14.50 -18.15
N ALA A 20 24.37 15.02 -17.59
CA ALA A 20 24.02 14.57 -16.25
C ALA A 20 23.70 13.07 -16.36
N SER A 21 24.53 12.21 -15.77
CA SER A 21 24.21 10.79 -15.65
C SER A 21 22.85 10.66 -14.99
N ASP A 22 21.94 9.91 -15.60
CA ASP A 22 20.64 9.62 -15.01
C ASP A 22 20.83 9.12 -13.58
N PRO A 23 20.32 9.80 -12.54
CA PRO A 23 20.47 9.34 -11.16
C PRO A 23 19.90 7.94 -10.93
N ALA A 24 19.02 7.43 -11.80
CA ALA A 24 18.53 6.05 -11.78
C ALA A 24 19.50 5.01 -12.37
N ALA A 25 20.48 5.42 -13.19
CA ALA A 25 21.45 4.52 -13.80
C ALA A 25 22.38 3.92 -12.74
N GLY A 26 22.02 2.73 -12.24
CA GLY A 26 22.80 1.95 -11.27
C GLY A 26 22.05 1.61 -9.97
N ARG A 27 20.80 2.03 -9.79
CA ARG A 27 20.02 1.64 -8.61
C ARG A 27 19.31 0.30 -8.84
N THR A 28 19.45 -0.60 -7.86
CA THR A 28 18.78 -1.91 -7.86
C THR A 28 17.90 -2.01 -6.61
N ALA A 29 16.61 -2.21 -6.81
CA ALA A 29 15.61 -2.32 -5.75
C ALA A 29 15.22 -3.78 -5.53
N LEU A 30 15.30 -4.27 -4.30
CA LEU A 30 14.66 -5.51 -3.89
C LEU A 30 13.28 -5.19 -3.32
N VAL A 31 12.22 -5.59 -4.03
CA VAL A 31 10.82 -5.45 -3.57
C VAL A 31 10.35 -6.79 -3.00
N VAL A 32 10.09 -6.82 -1.70
CA VAL A 32 9.71 -8.02 -0.95
C VAL A 32 8.19 -8.04 -0.75
N GLY A 33 7.54 -9.09 -1.26
CA GLY A 33 6.08 -9.10 -1.39
C GLY A 33 5.61 -8.45 -2.69
N ALA A 34 6.40 -8.57 -3.77
CA ALA A 34 6.21 -7.88 -5.04
C ALA A 34 4.89 -8.18 -5.78
N THR A 35 4.16 -9.23 -5.40
CA THR A 35 2.82 -9.55 -5.94
C THR A 35 1.67 -9.04 -5.09
N GLY A 36 1.95 -8.49 -3.90
CA GLY A 36 0.96 -7.88 -3.02
C GLY A 36 0.55 -6.48 -3.48
N ILE A 37 -0.47 -5.90 -2.85
CA ILE A 37 -1.07 -4.61 -3.21
C ILE A 37 -0.08 -3.44 -3.24
N SER A 38 0.76 -3.30 -2.20
CA SER A 38 1.78 -2.25 -2.16
C SER A 38 3.01 -2.62 -3.00
N GLY A 39 3.37 -3.90 -3.04
CA GLY A 39 4.52 -4.39 -3.80
C GLY A 39 4.34 -4.24 -5.31
N SER A 40 3.15 -4.52 -5.84
CA SER A 40 2.85 -4.37 -7.27
C SER A 40 2.92 -2.90 -7.71
N ALA A 41 2.32 -1.99 -6.93
CA ALA A 41 2.40 -0.55 -7.16
C ALA A 41 3.84 -0.04 -7.11
N LEU A 42 4.65 -0.56 -6.19
CA LEU A 42 6.05 -0.20 -6.07
C LEU A 42 6.91 -0.72 -7.23
N VAL A 43 6.67 -1.96 -7.69
CA VAL A 43 7.31 -2.48 -8.92
C VAL A 43 6.97 -1.60 -10.12
N GLU A 44 5.70 -1.23 -10.29
CA GLU A 44 5.24 -0.34 -11.37
C GLU A 44 5.92 1.03 -11.29
N ARG A 45 6.00 1.63 -10.09
CA ARG A 45 6.66 2.92 -9.88
C ARG A 45 8.16 2.88 -10.18
N LEU A 46 8.88 1.93 -9.60
CA LEU A 46 10.34 1.80 -9.74
C LEU A 46 10.74 1.52 -11.20
N THR A 47 10.00 0.65 -11.89
CA THR A 47 10.27 0.36 -13.31
C THR A 47 9.99 1.56 -14.21
N ALA A 48 8.95 2.36 -13.93
CA ALA A 48 8.69 3.60 -14.64
C ALA A 48 9.81 4.65 -14.46
N GLU A 49 10.50 4.61 -13.32
CA GLU A 49 11.69 5.44 -13.02
C GLU A 49 13.01 4.82 -13.52
N GLY A 50 12.98 3.72 -14.26
CA GLY A 50 14.17 3.11 -14.86
C GLY A 50 15.04 2.28 -13.90
N TRP A 51 14.54 1.97 -12.69
CA TRP A 51 15.27 1.12 -11.74
C TRP A 51 15.34 -0.34 -12.22
N GLN A 52 16.40 -1.03 -11.84
CA GLN A 52 16.42 -2.50 -11.90
C GLN A 52 15.68 -3.06 -10.68
N VAL A 53 14.67 -3.88 -10.91
CA VAL A 53 13.81 -4.42 -9.83
C VAL A 53 14.03 -5.91 -9.66
N LEU A 54 14.44 -6.31 -8.47
CA LEU A 54 14.43 -7.67 -7.96
C LEU A 54 13.11 -7.89 -7.23
N ALA A 55 12.18 -8.61 -7.84
CA ALA A 55 10.85 -8.82 -7.31
C ALA A 55 10.79 -10.15 -6.54
N LEU A 56 10.78 -10.09 -5.21
CA LEU A 56 10.73 -11.27 -4.34
C LEU A 56 9.29 -11.62 -3.97
N SER A 57 8.91 -12.86 -4.25
CA SER A 57 7.63 -13.44 -3.82
C SER A 57 7.68 -14.97 -3.90
N ARG A 58 6.72 -15.67 -3.30
CA ARG A 58 6.64 -17.15 -3.38
C ARG A 58 6.27 -17.66 -4.78
N ARG A 59 5.57 -16.83 -5.57
CA ARG A 59 5.12 -17.15 -6.92
C ARG A 59 5.43 -15.96 -7.81
N ALA A 60 6.21 -16.18 -8.86
CA ALA A 60 6.52 -15.13 -9.82
C ALA A 60 5.23 -14.52 -10.40
N GLY A 61 5.22 -13.20 -10.54
CA GLY A 61 4.20 -12.49 -11.31
C GLY A 61 4.52 -12.53 -12.81
N ALA A 62 3.77 -11.74 -13.59
CA ALA A 62 3.99 -11.63 -15.03
C ALA A 62 5.39 -11.09 -15.36
N GLU A 63 5.96 -11.55 -16.48
CA GLU A 63 7.21 -11.01 -17.01
C GLU A 63 7.03 -9.54 -17.41
N ARG A 64 8.00 -8.70 -17.03
CA ARG A 64 8.00 -7.26 -17.32
C ARG A 64 9.43 -6.78 -17.57
N PRO A 65 9.67 -5.87 -18.52
CA PRO A 65 10.98 -5.24 -18.69
C PRO A 65 11.45 -4.57 -17.39
N GLY A 66 12.74 -4.70 -17.07
CA GLY A 66 13.32 -4.12 -15.85
C GLY A 66 13.00 -4.87 -14.55
N VAL A 67 12.25 -5.98 -14.61
CA VAL A 67 11.91 -6.81 -13.44
C VAL A 67 12.52 -8.20 -13.57
N ARG A 68 13.24 -8.63 -12.52
CA ARG A 68 13.67 -10.01 -12.35
C ARG A 68 13.03 -10.62 -11.11
N TRP A 69 12.33 -11.73 -11.30
CA TRP A 69 11.65 -12.45 -10.22
C TRP A 69 12.61 -13.32 -9.42
N ILE A 70 12.50 -13.24 -8.10
CA ILE A 70 13.19 -14.09 -7.13
C ILE A 70 12.13 -14.86 -6.36
N SER A 71 12.19 -16.19 -6.44
CA SER A 71 11.28 -17.06 -5.70
C SER A 71 11.91 -17.46 -4.37
N ALA A 72 11.29 -17.05 -3.26
CA ALA A 72 11.71 -17.43 -1.92
C ALA A 72 10.53 -17.39 -0.92
N ASP A 73 10.60 -18.23 0.11
CA ASP A 73 9.76 -18.18 1.30
C ASP A 73 10.41 -17.34 2.40
N LEU A 74 9.77 -16.22 2.75
CA LEU A 74 10.23 -15.33 3.82
C LEU A 74 10.25 -16.01 5.20
N ARG A 75 9.57 -17.15 5.36
CA ARG A 75 9.57 -17.94 6.60
C ARG A 75 10.78 -18.87 6.72
N SER A 76 11.64 -18.94 5.72
CA SER A 76 12.77 -19.86 5.67
C SER A 76 14.09 -19.10 5.48
N ALA A 77 14.85 -18.96 6.56
CA ALA A 77 16.18 -18.33 6.51
C ALA A 77 17.15 -19.05 5.55
N ASP A 78 17.07 -20.38 5.43
CA ASP A 78 17.84 -21.15 4.45
C ASP A 78 17.48 -20.78 3.00
N ASP A 79 16.18 -20.59 2.75
CA ASP A 79 15.69 -20.24 1.43
C ASP A 79 16.12 -18.83 1.02
N LEU A 80 15.99 -17.87 1.94
CA LEU A 80 16.44 -16.49 1.74
C LEU A 80 17.94 -16.42 1.49
N ARG A 81 18.76 -17.09 2.30
CA ARG A 81 20.23 -17.16 2.10
C ARG A 81 20.59 -17.69 0.71
N ARG A 82 19.91 -18.75 0.26
CA ARG A 82 20.16 -19.35 -1.05
C ARG A 82 19.71 -18.43 -2.19
N ALA A 83 18.50 -17.87 -2.09
CA ALA A 83 17.90 -17.07 -3.15
C ALA A 83 18.55 -15.69 -3.31
N LEU A 84 19.16 -15.16 -2.24
CA LEU A 84 19.74 -13.81 -2.20
C LEU A 84 21.28 -13.79 -2.25
N ALA A 85 21.96 -14.94 -2.28
CA ALA A 85 23.42 -15.04 -2.19
C ALA A 85 24.18 -14.17 -3.22
N ASP A 86 23.71 -14.16 -4.47
CA ASP A 86 24.35 -13.44 -5.58
C ASP A 86 23.68 -12.07 -5.83
N GLU A 87 22.69 -11.72 -5.03
CA GLU A 87 21.95 -10.48 -5.17
C GLU A 87 22.71 -9.32 -4.56
N ARG A 88 22.61 -8.15 -5.21
CA ARG A 88 23.30 -6.93 -4.81
C ARG A 88 22.37 -5.73 -4.87
N PRO A 89 21.21 -5.74 -4.19
CA PRO A 89 20.33 -4.58 -4.15
C PRO A 89 21.00 -3.44 -3.41
N THR A 90 20.70 -2.20 -3.84
CA THR A 90 21.05 -1.00 -3.10
C THR A 90 19.91 -0.52 -2.21
N HIS A 91 18.66 -0.83 -2.59
CA HIS A 91 17.48 -0.44 -1.81
C HIS A 91 16.61 -1.66 -1.56
N VAL A 92 16.11 -1.79 -0.34
CA VAL A 92 15.18 -2.86 0.06
C VAL A 92 13.84 -2.23 0.39
N PHE A 93 12.76 -2.79 -0.14
CA PHE A 93 11.40 -2.35 0.14
C PHE A 93 10.59 -3.55 0.63
N PHE A 94 10.23 -3.53 1.92
CA PHE A 94 9.54 -4.62 2.59
C PHE A 94 8.03 -4.34 2.67
N THR A 95 7.26 -5.01 1.82
CA THR A 95 5.80 -4.82 1.70
C THR A 95 5.02 -6.11 1.97
N ALA A 96 5.56 -7.01 2.80
CA ALA A 96 4.98 -8.32 3.08
C ALA A 96 4.67 -8.49 4.56
N TRP A 97 3.70 -9.37 4.85
CA TRP A 97 3.42 -9.87 6.19
C TRP A 97 2.71 -11.22 6.08
N SER A 98 2.57 -11.93 7.20
CA SER A 98 1.82 -13.18 7.28
C SER A 98 0.97 -13.22 8.54
N ARG A 99 -0.35 -13.31 8.35
CA ARG A 99 -1.32 -13.55 9.42
C ARG A 99 -1.09 -14.91 10.08
N GLN A 100 -0.98 -14.91 11.40
CA GLN A 100 -0.95 -16.09 12.27
C GLN A 100 -2.22 -16.15 13.13
N ALA A 101 -2.34 -17.19 13.96
CA ALA A 101 -3.52 -17.39 14.80
C ALA A 101 -3.52 -16.48 16.03
N THR A 102 -2.34 -16.11 16.54
CA THR A 102 -2.18 -15.22 17.70
C THR A 102 -1.21 -14.07 17.41
N GLU A 103 -1.32 -12.98 18.17
CA GLU A 103 -0.37 -11.87 18.03
C GLU A 103 1.07 -12.26 18.40
N GLN A 104 1.28 -13.18 19.36
CA GLN A 104 2.62 -13.68 19.67
C GLN A 104 3.24 -14.41 18.48
N GLU A 105 2.48 -15.27 17.81
CA GLU A 105 2.96 -15.92 16.58
C GLU A 105 3.17 -14.89 15.46
N ASN A 106 2.34 -13.84 15.36
CA ASN A 106 2.57 -12.74 14.41
C ASN A 106 3.92 -12.07 14.69
N ILE A 107 4.26 -11.81 15.94
CA ILE A 107 5.54 -11.22 16.35
C ILE A 107 6.70 -12.12 15.91
N ASP A 108 6.66 -13.40 16.28
CA ASP A 108 7.75 -14.35 16.01
C ASP A 108 7.98 -14.51 14.50
N VAL A 109 6.89 -14.67 13.73
CA VAL A 109 6.97 -14.88 12.28
C VAL A 109 7.34 -13.59 11.54
N ASN A 110 6.64 -12.48 11.76
CA ASN A 110 6.85 -11.27 10.95
C ASN A 110 8.14 -10.54 11.31
N GLY A 111 8.54 -10.53 12.60
CA GLY A 111 9.87 -10.09 13.00
C GLY A 111 10.96 -10.97 12.39
N GLY A 112 10.77 -12.29 12.42
CA GLY A 112 11.69 -13.25 11.80
C GLY A 112 11.88 -13.05 10.30
N MET A 113 10.81 -12.76 9.55
CA MET A 113 10.90 -12.47 8.12
C MET A 113 11.81 -11.27 7.82
N VAL A 114 11.71 -10.19 8.60
CA VAL A 114 12.54 -8.99 8.43
C VAL A 114 13.99 -9.30 8.81
N ARG A 115 14.19 -9.91 9.98
CA ARG A 115 15.51 -10.30 10.49
C ARG A 115 16.27 -11.18 9.51
N ASP A 116 15.63 -12.26 9.06
CA ASP A 116 16.28 -13.29 8.26
C ASP A 116 16.56 -12.79 6.82
N LEU A 117 15.68 -11.94 6.27
CA LEU A 117 15.91 -11.26 5.00
C LEU A 117 17.13 -10.33 5.06
N LEU A 118 17.17 -9.44 6.05
CA LEU A 118 18.27 -8.48 6.20
C LEU A 118 19.60 -9.19 6.53
N ALA A 119 19.55 -10.30 7.26
CA ALA A 119 20.71 -11.16 7.47
C ALA A 119 21.20 -11.84 6.18
N ALA A 120 20.29 -12.26 5.30
CA ALA A 120 20.65 -12.84 3.99
C ALA A 120 21.27 -11.81 3.03
N LEU A 121 21.08 -10.52 3.28
CA LEU A 121 21.67 -9.42 2.52
C LEU A 121 22.93 -8.84 3.18
N ASP A 122 23.44 -9.45 4.24
CA ASP A 122 24.69 -8.99 4.87
C ASP A 122 25.86 -9.01 3.87
N GLY A 123 26.57 -7.89 3.76
CA GLY A 123 27.61 -7.67 2.75
C GLY A 123 27.12 -7.22 1.36
N ALA A 124 25.80 -7.14 1.12
CA ALA A 124 25.26 -6.46 -0.06
C ALA A 124 25.38 -4.92 0.09
N PRO A 125 25.42 -4.15 -1.01
CA PRO A 125 25.61 -2.70 -0.97
C PRO A 125 24.31 -1.94 -0.62
N VAL A 126 23.54 -2.44 0.34
CA VAL A 126 22.29 -1.81 0.77
C VAL A 126 22.61 -0.44 1.37
N VAL A 127 21.95 0.60 0.88
CA VAL A 127 22.06 1.98 1.39
C VAL A 127 20.78 2.43 2.08
N HIS A 128 19.64 1.81 1.77
CA HIS A 128 18.36 2.11 2.38
C HIS A 128 17.42 0.89 2.45
N ALA A 129 16.67 0.76 3.55
CA ALA A 129 15.60 -0.21 3.70
C ALA A 129 14.30 0.45 4.20
N ALA A 130 13.24 0.36 3.38
CA ALA A 130 11.92 0.88 3.70
C ALA A 130 10.97 -0.26 4.12
N LEU A 131 10.25 -0.08 5.22
CA LEU A 131 9.31 -1.06 5.78
C LEU A 131 7.88 -0.50 5.79
N VAL A 132 6.93 -1.25 5.24
CA VAL A 132 5.50 -0.94 5.38
C VAL A 132 4.95 -1.60 6.65
N THR A 133 4.29 -0.81 7.48
CA THR A 133 3.49 -1.28 8.62
C THR A 133 2.04 -0.82 8.45
N GLY A 134 1.50 -0.01 9.36
CA GLY A 134 0.14 0.53 9.24
C GLY A 134 -0.40 1.12 10.54
N LEU A 135 -1.65 1.56 10.52
CA LEU A 135 -2.27 2.22 11.68
C LEU A 135 -2.55 1.31 12.88
N LYS A 136 -2.38 -0.02 12.77
CA LYS A 136 -2.30 -0.87 13.97
C LYS A 136 -1.17 -0.44 14.90
N HIS A 137 -0.19 0.34 14.43
CA HIS A 137 0.80 0.97 15.30
C HIS A 137 0.14 1.79 16.42
N TYR A 138 -0.95 2.51 16.10
CA TYR A 138 -1.70 3.38 16.99
C TYR A 138 -2.97 2.72 17.55
N LEU A 139 -3.53 1.74 16.84
CA LEU A 139 -4.81 1.09 17.15
C LEU A 139 -4.68 -0.26 17.88
N GLY A 140 -3.46 -0.78 18.04
CA GLY A 140 -3.20 -2.07 18.67
C GLY A 140 -3.34 -3.29 17.75
N PRO A 141 -3.14 -4.51 18.29
CA PRO A 141 -3.18 -5.76 17.53
C PRO A 141 -4.60 -6.10 17.06
N PHE A 142 -4.74 -7.09 16.17
CA PHE A 142 -6.06 -7.45 15.63
C PHE A 142 -7.06 -7.86 16.73
N GLU A 143 -6.57 -8.53 17.77
CA GLU A 143 -7.37 -9.00 18.91
C GLU A 143 -7.93 -7.87 19.79
N ALA A 144 -7.29 -6.70 19.77
CA ALA A 144 -7.67 -5.51 20.53
C ALA A 144 -7.81 -4.27 19.64
N TYR A 145 -8.10 -4.48 18.35
CA TYR A 145 -8.03 -3.43 17.34
C TYR A 145 -9.08 -2.35 17.61
N GLY A 146 -8.64 -1.13 17.87
CA GLY A 146 -9.55 -0.05 18.22
C GLY A 146 -10.10 -0.14 19.66
N GLN A 147 -9.51 -0.98 20.53
CA GLN A 147 -9.97 -1.20 21.90
C GLN A 147 -8.91 -0.75 22.92
N GLY A 148 -9.34 -0.12 24.00
CA GLY A 148 -8.46 0.35 25.07
C GLY A 148 -8.04 1.81 24.92
N ALA A 149 -7.01 2.21 25.68
CA ALA A 149 -6.45 3.56 25.60
C ALA A 149 -5.65 3.70 24.30
N MET A 150 -6.15 4.55 23.40
CA MET A 150 -5.51 4.90 22.13
C MET A 150 -5.19 6.38 22.11
N PRO A 151 -4.17 6.81 21.35
CA PRO A 151 -3.98 8.23 21.06
C PRO A 151 -5.23 8.81 20.38
N ASP A 152 -5.44 10.11 20.56
CA ASP A 152 -6.54 10.81 19.88
C ASP A 152 -6.22 10.98 18.39
N THR A 153 -7.23 11.07 17.54
CA THR A 153 -7.02 11.34 16.11
C THR A 153 -7.02 12.85 15.83
N PRO A 154 -6.24 13.35 14.85
CA PRO A 154 -5.43 12.60 13.89
C PRO A 154 -4.20 11.95 14.53
N PHE A 155 -3.83 10.74 14.11
CA PHE A 155 -2.62 10.07 14.61
C PHE A 155 -1.35 10.77 14.11
N HIS A 156 -0.38 10.96 15.01
CA HIS A 156 0.92 11.55 14.72
C HIS A 156 2.04 10.51 14.90
N GLU A 157 3.14 10.66 14.17
CA GLU A 157 4.23 9.66 14.22
C GLU A 157 5.04 9.68 15.53
N ASP A 158 4.93 10.76 16.32
CA ASP A 158 5.56 10.94 17.64
C ASP A 158 4.74 10.33 18.80
N GLU A 159 3.56 9.77 18.51
CA GLU A 159 2.79 9.01 19.49
C GLU A 159 3.61 7.80 19.99
N PRO A 160 3.62 7.54 21.31
CA PRO A 160 4.35 6.42 21.86
C PRO A 160 3.74 5.09 21.40
N ARG A 161 4.57 4.04 21.34
CA ARG A 161 4.07 2.66 21.20
C ARG A 161 3.09 2.35 22.33
N LEU A 162 2.03 1.63 22.01
CA LEU A 162 1.08 1.15 23.01
C LEU A 162 1.75 0.11 23.92
N ASP A 163 1.28 0.01 25.16
CA ASP A 163 1.63 -1.07 26.08
C ASP A 163 0.85 -2.36 25.72
N ALA A 164 1.07 -2.85 24.50
CA ALA A 164 0.42 -4.02 23.95
C ALA A 164 1.35 -4.75 22.96
N PRO A 165 1.29 -6.09 22.87
CA PRO A 165 1.99 -6.84 21.84
C PRO A 165 1.57 -6.38 20.44
N ASN A 166 2.54 -6.11 19.57
CA ASN A 166 2.28 -5.72 18.18
C ASN A 166 3.44 -6.15 17.28
N PHE A 167 3.16 -6.95 16.26
CA PHE A 167 4.22 -7.42 15.37
C PHE A 167 4.90 -6.29 14.58
N TYR A 168 4.26 -5.12 14.41
CA TYR A 168 4.91 -3.96 13.81
C TYR A 168 6.11 -3.49 14.62
N TYR A 169 6.02 -3.51 15.95
CA TYR A 169 7.12 -3.10 16.82
C TYR A 169 8.31 -4.04 16.67
N ALA A 170 8.04 -5.35 16.57
CA ALA A 170 9.09 -6.34 16.31
C ALA A 170 9.76 -6.17 14.94
N GLN A 171 8.99 -5.86 13.88
CA GLN A 171 9.55 -5.57 12.56
C GLN A 171 10.41 -4.30 12.56
N GLU A 172 9.93 -3.23 13.22
CA GLU A 172 10.69 -1.99 13.41
C GLU A 172 12.01 -2.26 14.16
N ASP A 173 11.97 -3.01 15.26
CA ASP A 173 13.16 -3.30 16.07
C ASP A 173 14.21 -4.10 15.28
N GLU A 174 13.79 -5.09 14.48
CA GLU A 174 14.68 -5.87 13.62
C GLU A 174 15.27 -5.02 12.48
N LEU A 175 14.49 -4.12 11.89
CA LEU A 175 14.95 -3.15 10.89
C LEU A 175 16.01 -2.23 11.47
N PHE A 176 15.74 -1.62 12.64
CA PHE A 176 16.67 -0.68 13.29
C PHE A 176 17.96 -1.37 13.71
N ALA A 177 17.85 -2.58 14.26
CA ALA A 177 19.01 -3.36 14.67
C ALA A 177 19.88 -3.76 13.45
N ALA A 178 19.26 -4.13 12.33
CA ALA A 178 19.99 -4.43 11.10
C ALA A 178 20.64 -3.17 10.50
N ALA A 179 19.91 -2.04 10.45
CA ALA A 179 20.43 -0.76 9.98
C ALA A 179 21.68 -0.33 10.77
N SER A 180 21.62 -0.42 12.10
CA SER A 180 22.75 -0.13 12.98
C SER A 180 23.95 -1.05 12.75
N ARG A 181 23.73 -2.34 12.48
CA ARG A 181 24.81 -3.31 12.23
C ARG A 181 25.43 -3.19 10.84
N GLN A 182 24.63 -2.90 9.82
CA GLN A 182 25.03 -2.96 8.40
C GLN A 182 25.30 -1.59 7.78
N GLY A 183 24.91 -0.50 8.44
CA GLY A 183 25.24 0.87 8.05
C GLY A 183 24.35 1.47 6.96
N PHE A 184 23.17 0.91 6.71
CA PHE A 184 22.15 1.50 5.84
C PHE A 184 21.18 2.40 6.62
N THR A 185 20.49 3.29 5.92
CA THR A 185 19.42 4.13 6.48
C THR A 185 18.06 3.44 6.36
N TRP A 186 17.08 3.80 7.16
CA TRP A 186 15.76 3.16 7.11
C TRP A 186 14.61 4.15 6.98
N SER A 187 13.44 3.66 6.59
CA SER A 187 12.18 4.39 6.72
C SER A 187 11.05 3.44 7.09
N VAL A 188 10.06 3.92 7.84
CA VAL A 188 8.85 3.15 8.18
C VAL A 188 7.62 3.87 7.63
N HIS A 189 6.73 3.16 6.96
CA HIS A 189 5.55 3.71 6.29
C HIS A 189 4.27 3.14 6.91
N ARG A 190 3.55 3.97 7.65
CA ARG A 190 2.34 3.61 8.40
C ARG A 190 1.11 3.99 7.57
N SER A 191 0.70 3.10 6.67
CA SER A 191 -0.50 3.28 5.85
C SER A 191 -1.80 3.08 6.65
N HIS A 192 -2.85 3.81 6.27
CA HIS A 192 -4.23 3.43 6.56
C HIS A 192 -4.63 2.24 5.66
N THR A 193 -5.92 2.15 5.37
CA THR A 193 -6.55 1.08 4.61
C THR A 193 -6.07 1.26 3.19
N VAL A 194 -5.30 0.30 2.71
CA VAL A 194 -4.71 0.38 1.39
C VAL A 194 -5.76 0.02 0.34
N ILE A 195 -5.97 0.91 -0.62
CA ILE A 195 -6.72 0.67 -1.84
C ILE A 195 -5.73 0.61 -3.01
N GLY A 196 -5.90 -0.36 -3.90
CA GLY A 196 -4.93 -0.57 -4.97
C GLY A 196 -5.14 -1.90 -5.67
N HIS A 197 -4.34 -2.09 -6.73
CA HIS A 197 -4.46 -3.26 -7.59
C HIS A 197 -3.70 -4.47 -7.01
N ALA A 198 -4.46 -5.51 -6.65
CA ALA A 198 -3.96 -6.86 -6.44
C ALA A 198 -5.10 -7.89 -6.54
N VAL A 199 -4.75 -9.12 -6.94
CA VAL A 199 -5.67 -10.28 -7.01
C VAL A 199 -5.15 -11.37 -6.06
N GLY A 200 -6.05 -12.01 -5.30
CA GLY A 200 -5.69 -13.00 -4.28
C GLY A 200 -5.14 -12.39 -2.98
N ASN A 201 -5.23 -11.06 -2.83
CA ASN A 201 -4.81 -10.35 -1.62
C ASN A 201 -5.91 -10.39 -0.55
N GLN A 202 -5.52 -10.66 0.70
CA GLN A 202 -6.49 -10.80 1.80
C GLN A 202 -7.05 -9.47 2.32
N MET A 203 -6.41 -8.34 2.01
CA MET A 203 -6.76 -7.01 2.52
C MET A 203 -6.91 -6.01 1.36
N ASN A 204 -7.98 -6.11 0.58
CA ASN A 204 -8.24 -5.21 -0.55
C ASN A 204 -9.70 -4.75 -0.56
N MET A 205 -9.97 -3.61 0.07
CA MET A 205 -11.30 -3.00 0.08
C MET A 205 -11.72 -2.56 -1.34
N GLY A 206 -10.80 -2.06 -2.14
CA GLY A 206 -11.07 -1.59 -3.50
C GLY A 206 -11.67 -2.68 -4.38
N LEU A 207 -10.99 -3.83 -4.51
CA LEU A 207 -11.53 -4.95 -5.30
C LEU A 207 -12.81 -5.52 -4.70
N THR A 208 -12.88 -5.64 -3.37
CA THR A 208 -14.06 -6.17 -2.67
C THR A 208 -15.31 -5.33 -2.97
N LEU A 209 -15.22 -3.99 -2.89
CA LEU A 209 -16.33 -3.10 -3.23
C LEU A 209 -16.67 -3.13 -4.72
N ALA A 210 -15.67 -3.32 -5.59
CA ALA A 210 -15.91 -3.42 -7.03
C ALA A 210 -16.69 -4.70 -7.41
N VAL A 211 -16.37 -5.81 -6.77
CA VAL A 211 -17.08 -7.09 -6.92
C VAL A 211 -18.48 -6.99 -6.34
N TYR A 212 -18.63 -6.41 -5.14
CA TYR A 212 -19.93 -6.17 -4.52
C TYR A 212 -20.85 -5.33 -5.43
N GLY A 213 -20.35 -4.20 -5.94
CA GLY A 213 -21.12 -3.35 -6.86
C GLY A 213 -21.49 -4.06 -8.17
N SER A 214 -20.63 -4.95 -8.65
CA SER A 214 -20.89 -5.77 -9.85
C SER A 214 -22.00 -6.80 -9.62
N ILE A 215 -22.00 -7.48 -8.47
CA ILE A 215 -23.05 -8.42 -8.06
C ILE A 215 -24.37 -7.67 -7.88
N CYS A 216 -24.36 -6.52 -7.19
CA CYS A 216 -25.55 -5.68 -7.02
C CYS A 216 -26.16 -5.29 -8.36
N ARG A 217 -25.33 -4.86 -9.32
CA ARG A 217 -25.80 -4.50 -10.67
C ARG A 217 -26.44 -5.68 -11.39
N ASP A 218 -25.78 -6.82 -11.39
CA ASP A 218 -26.23 -8.00 -12.16
C ASP A 218 -27.55 -8.57 -11.61
N LEU A 219 -27.68 -8.59 -10.28
CA LEU A 219 -28.86 -9.14 -9.59
C LEU A 219 -29.96 -8.09 -9.31
N GLY A 220 -29.75 -6.82 -9.66
CA GLY A 220 -30.68 -5.74 -9.36
C GLY A 220 -30.85 -5.46 -7.86
N LEU A 221 -29.80 -5.72 -7.06
CA LEU A 221 -29.78 -5.47 -5.61
C LEU A 221 -29.32 -4.03 -5.31
N PRO A 222 -29.77 -3.44 -4.19
CA PRO A 222 -29.21 -2.18 -3.70
C PRO A 222 -27.75 -2.35 -3.26
N PHE A 223 -26.98 -1.27 -3.29
CA PHE A 223 -25.63 -1.16 -2.77
C PHE A 223 -25.68 -0.63 -1.34
N VAL A 224 -25.82 -1.55 -0.39
CA VAL A 224 -26.06 -1.32 1.03
C VAL A 224 -24.76 -1.15 1.80
N PHE A 225 -24.60 -0.01 2.47
CA PHE A 225 -23.46 0.27 3.32
C PHE A 225 -23.35 -0.77 4.45
N PRO A 226 -22.20 -1.44 4.61
CA PRO A 226 -22.11 -2.58 5.53
C PRO A 226 -21.71 -2.19 6.95
N GLY A 227 -21.10 -1.02 7.11
CA GLY A 227 -20.35 -0.63 8.29
C GLY A 227 -21.16 -0.05 9.44
N SER A 228 -20.44 0.46 10.44
CA SER A 228 -20.98 1.11 11.63
C SER A 228 -21.54 2.50 11.34
N ARG A 229 -22.37 3.01 12.27
CA ARG A 229 -22.79 4.41 12.24
C ARG A 229 -21.59 5.34 12.33
N THR A 230 -20.62 4.99 13.16
CA THR A 230 -19.40 5.77 13.39
C THR A 230 -18.63 5.99 12.08
N GLN A 231 -18.43 4.93 11.29
CA GLN A 231 -17.77 5.04 9.99
C GLN A 231 -18.63 5.75 8.93
N TRP A 232 -19.95 5.55 8.96
CA TRP A 232 -20.86 6.25 8.05
C TRP A 232 -20.81 7.77 8.24
N ASP A 233 -20.87 8.20 9.50
CA ASP A 233 -20.99 9.60 9.88
C ASP A 233 -19.64 10.30 10.08
N GLY A 234 -18.57 9.59 10.46
CA GLY A 234 -17.23 10.10 10.79
C GLY A 234 -16.36 10.49 9.60
N LEU A 235 -15.28 11.22 9.86
CA LEU A 235 -14.21 11.49 8.92
C LEU A 235 -13.27 10.30 8.83
N THR A 236 -12.72 10.07 7.64
CA THR A 236 -11.71 9.04 7.42
C THR A 236 -10.83 9.45 6.25
N ASP A 237 -9.58 8.97 6.28
CA ASP A 237 -8.68 8.95 5.14
C ASP A 237 -8.37 7.49 4.76
N VAL A 238 -7.75 7.29 3.61
CA VAL A 238 -7.28 5.98 3.13
C VAL A 238 -5.95 6.14 2.41
N THR A 239 -5.29 5.03 2.10
CA THR A 239 -4.01 5.03 1.39
C THR A 239 -4.17 4.40 0.02
N ASP A 240 -3.96 5.17 -1.04
CA ASP A 240 -3.74 4.63 -2.37
C ASP A 240 -2.35 3.96 -2.41
N ALA A 241 -2.29 2.73 -2.90
CA ALA A 241 -1.05 1.97 -3.01
C ALA A 241 0.02 2.69 -3.84
N THR A 242 -0.39 3.53 -4.80
CA THR A 242 0.53 4.35 -5.60
C THR A 242 1.12 5.50 -4.78
N VAL A 243 0.33 6.17 -3.94
CA VAL A 243 0.84 7.19 -2.99
C VAL A 243 1.82 6.56 -1.99
N LEU A 244 1.51 5.36 -1.50
CA LEU A 244 2.43 4.59 -0.66
C LEU A 244 3.74 4.28 -1.38
N ALA A 245 3.67 3.77 -2.60
CA ALA A 245 4.85 3.50 -3.41
C ALA A 245 5.69 4.76 -3.63
N GLU A 246 5.06 5.89 -3.94
CA GLU A 246 5.74 7.17 -4.12
C GLU A 246 6.43 7.65 -2.84
N GLN A 247 5.78 7.54 -1.68
CA GLN A 247 6.39 7.94 -0.42
C GLN A 247 7.58 7.04 -0.05
N MET A 248 7.49 5.74 -0.32
CA MET A 248 8.60 4.80 -0.11
C MET A 248 9.81 5.15 -0.98
N VAL A 249 9.59 5.43 -2.27
CA VAL A 249 10.68 5.82 -3.18
C VAL A 249 11.26 7.18 -2.78
N TRP A 250 10.41 8.15 -2.42
CA TRP A 250 10.85 9.46 -1.91
C TRP A 250 11.72 9.31 -0.66
N ALA A 251 11.29 8.53 0.33
CA ALA A 251 12.03 8.38 1.58
C ALA A 251 13.39 7.70 1.36
N ALA A 252 13.41 6.72 0.46
CA ALA A 252 14.61 5.98 0.11
C ALA A 252 15.65 6.78 -0.69
N THR A 253 15.25 7.90 -1.29
CA THR A 253 16.10 8.67 -2.21
C THR A 253 16.36 10.11 -1.77
N THR A 254 15.81 10.53 -0.63
CA THR A 254 15.99 11.88 -0.08
C THR A 254 16.66 11.83 1.29
N GLU A 255 17.32 12.92 1.68
CA GLU A 255 17.93 13.01 3.01
C GLU A 255 16.86 13.09 4.11
N ALA A 256 15.76 13.81 3.85
CA ALA A 256 14.68 14.01 4.81
C ALA A 256 13.86 12.74 5.10
N GLY A 257 14.00 11.70 4.28
CA GLY A 257 13.33 10.42 4.46
C GLY A 257 14.11 9.39 5.28
N ARG A 258 15.35 9.70 5.67
CA ARG A 258 16.25 8.76 6.35
C ARG A 258 15.99 8.71 7.84
N ASP A 259 15.94 7.50 8.35
CA ASP A 259 15.82 7.14 9.76
C ASP A 259 14.56 7.72 10.42
N GLU A 260 13.46 7.72 9.66
CA GLU A 260 12.18 8.32 10.04
C GLU A 260 11.00 7.39 9.76
N ALA A 261 9.99 7.45 10.63
CA ALA A 261 8.67 6.87 10.38
C ALA A 261 7.70 7.94 9.85
N PHE A 262 6.87 7.59 8.87
CA PHE A 262 5.89 8.46 8.24
C PHE A 262 4.51 7.81 8.16
N ASN A 263 3.47 8.56 8.50
CA ASN A 263 2.10 8.23 8.11
C ASN A 263 1.94 8.39 6.60
N VAL A 264 1.04 7.60 6.01
CA VAL A 264 0.80 7.64 4.56
C VAL A 264 -0.67 7.53 4.24
N VAL A 265 -1.25 8.61 3.71
CA VAL A 265 -2.62 8.65 3.18
C VAL A 265 -2.67 9.53 1.94
N ASN A 266 -3.82 9.49 1.26
CA ASN A 266 -4.09 10.22 0.03
C ASN A 266 -3.98 11.74 0.14
N GLY A 267 -4.17 12.27 1.35
CA GLY A 267 -4.03 13.68 1.68
C GLY A 267 -5.32 14.48 1.66
N ASP A 268 -6.45 13.85 1.32
CA ASP A 268 -7.81 14.30 1.60
C ASP A 268 -8.48 13.45 2.71
N VAL A 269 -9.58 13.98 3.25
CA VAL A 269 -10.48 13.27 4.18
C VAL A 269 -11.89 13.28 3.61
N PHE A 270 -12.68 12.26 3.91
CA PHE A 270 -14.06 12.15 3.46
C PHE A 270 -14.96 11.50 4.51
N ARG A 271 -16.26 11.44 4.21
CA ARG A 271 -17.24 10.66 4.98
C ARG A 271 -17.84 9.59 4.10
N TRP A 272 -18.05 8.38 4.61
CA TRP A 272 -18.66 7.31 3.83
C TRP A 272 -20.04 7.67 3.31
N ARG A 273 -20.84 8.45 4.06
CA ARG A 273 -22.12 8.98 3.56
C ARG A 273 -22.04 9.86 2.31
N TRP A 274 -20.88 10.46 2.05
CA TRP A 274 -20.60 11.19 0.82
C TRP A 274 -20.03 10.28 -0.26
N MET A 275 -19.12 9.36 0.10
CA MET A 275 -18.42 8.48 -0.82
C MET A 275 -19.34 7.41 -1.42
N TRP A 276 -20.13 6.76 -0.58
CA TRP A 276 -20.95 5.60 -0.94
C TRP A 276 -21.89 5.81 -2.14
N PRO A 277 -22.72 6.87 -2.21
CA PRO A 277 -23.56 7.11 -3.39
C PRO A 277 -22.76 7.36 -4.67
N ARG A 278 -21.51 7.84 -4.57
CA ARG A 278 -20.66 8.07 -5.75
C ARG A 278 -20.03 6.79 -6.26
N LEU A 279 -19.66 5.87 -5.36
CA LEU A 279 -19.24 4.53 -5.74
C LEU A 279 -20.39 3.75 -6.38
N ALA A 280 -21.59 3.80 -5.78
CA ALA A 280 -22.80 3.17 -6.33
C ALA A 280 -23.13 3.67 -7.75
N ALA A 281 -23.03 4.97 -7.99
CA ALA A 281 -23.25 5.56 -9.30
C ALA A 281 -22.33 4.98 -10.39
N ARG A 282 -21.09 4.57 -10.04
CA ARG A 282 -20.16 3.94 -11.00
C ARG A 282 -20.62 2.56 -11.48
N PHE A 283 -21.48 1.90 -10.72
CA PHE A 283 -22.10 0.62 -11.07
C PHE A 283 -23.56 0.75 -11.54
N GLY A 284 -24.15 1.95 -11.44
CA GLY A 284 -25.54 2.18 -11.81
C GLY A 284 -26.54 1.51 -10.86
N VAL A 285 -26.19 1.39 -9.59
CA VAL A 285 -26.99 0.73 -8.54
C VAL A 285 -27.48 1.73 -7.50
N GLU A 286 -28.62 1.43 -6.88
CA GLU A 286 -29.22 2.29 -5.85
C GLU A 286 -28.39 2.24 -4.55
N PRO A 287 -27.88 3.39 -4.04
CA PRO A 287 -27.16 3.41 -2.78
C PRO A 287 -28.11 3.36 -1.58
N VAL A 288 -27.81 2.50 -0.61
CA VAL A 288 -28.48 2.48 0.68
C VAL A 288 -27.44 2.75 1.77
N GLY A 289 -27.67 3.78 2.58
CA GLY A 289 -26.75 4.20 3.65
C GLY A 289 -26.88 3.40 4.93
N PHE A 290 -26.27 3.88 6.02
CA PHE A 290 -26.55 3.35 7.35
C PHE A 290 -28.00 3.63 7.77
N GLU A 291 -28.62 2.68 8.49
CA GLU A 291 -29.98 2.81 9.04
C GLU A 291 -29.95 2.65 10.57
N ASP A 292 -30.21 1.44 11.08
CA ASP A 292 -30.32 1.18 12.53
C ASP A 292 -29.16 0.36 13.09
N ALA A 293 -28.58 -0.54 12.29
CA ALA A 293 -27.51 -1.44 12.67
C ALA A 293 -26.54 -1.72 11.50
N PRO A 294 -25.28 -2.11 11.77
CA PRO A 294 -24.36 -2.59 10.75
C PRO A 294 -24.96 -3.76 9.95
N ARG A 295 -24.64 -3.83 8.66
CA ARG A 295 -25.11 -4.87 7.74
C ARG A 295 -23.91 -5.51 7.02
N PRO A 296 -23.10 -6.34 7.70
CA PRO A 296 -21.82 -6.82 7.18
C PRO A 296 -21.92 -7.47 5.79
N LEU A 297 -20.94 -7.22 4.91
CA LEU A 297 -20.83 -7.83 3.59
C LEU A 297 -20.75 -9.35 3.66
N GLU A 298 -20.11 -9.93 4.69
CA GLU A 298 -20.09 -11.39 4.87
C GLU A 298 -21.50 -11.98 4.92
N ALA A 299 -22.43 -11.31 5.62
CA ALA A 299 -23.82 -11.74 5.70
C ALA A 299 -24.59 -11.39 4.42
N GLN A 300 -24.35 -10.22 3.83
CA GLN A 300 -25.03 -9.80 2.60
C GLN A 300 -24.69 -10.71 1.41
N MET A 301 -23.43 -11.13 1.30
CA MET A 301 -22.88 -11.86 0.14
C MET A 301 -22.75 -13.37 0.38
N ALA A 302 -23.30 -13.90 1.48
CA ALA A 302 -23.28 -15.32 1.76
C ALA A 302 -23.97 -16.10 0.63
N GLY A 303 -23.28 -17.10 0.05
CA GLY A 303 -23.83 -17.95 -1.01
C GLY A 303 -23.76 -17.33 -2.42
N MET A 304 -23.06 -16.21 -2.61
CA MET A 304 -22.93 -15.57 -3.94
C MET A 304 -21.86 -16.20 -4.84
N GLU A 305 -21.23 -17.31 -4.43
CA GLU A 305 -20.15 -17.95 -5.17
C GLU A 305 -20.61 -18.43 -6.55
N ASP A 306 -21.76 -19.12 -6.63
CA ASP A 306 -22.31 -19.63 -7.88
C ASP A 306 -22.77 -18.49 -8.81
N GLU A 307 -23.34 -17.43 -8.24
CA GLU A 307 -23.74 -16.24 -9.00
C GLU A 307 -22.52 -15.50 -9.56
N TRP A 308 -21.47 -15.30 -8.76
CA TRP A 308 -20.24 -14.72 -9.26
C TRP A 308 -19.62 -15.59 -10.36
N ALA A 309 -19.59 -16.92 -10.18
CA ALA A 309 -19.09 -17.82 -11.20
C ALA A 309 -19.91 -17.72 -12.50
N ARG A 310 -21.23 -17.48 -12.43
CA ARG A 310 -22.07 -17.21 -13.60
C ARG A 310 -21.71 -15.88 -14.25
N ILE A 311 -21.65 -14.80 -13.47
CA ILE A 311 -21.27 -13.45 -13.94
C ILE A 311 -19.91 -13.52 -14.64
N ALA A 312 -18.94 -14.20 -14.04
CA ALA A 312 -17.60 -14.37 -14.58
C ALA A 312 -17.60 -15.08 -15.93
N ARG A 313 -18.38 -16.16 -16.08
CA ARG A 313 -18.51 -16.87 -17.37
C ARG A 313 -19.18 -16.01 -18.44
N GLU A 314 -20.27 -15.33 -18.11
CA GLU A 314 -21.06 -14.54 -19.07
C GLU A 314 -20.31 -13.29 -19.55
N ALA A 315 -19.56 -12.65 -18.66
CA ALA A 315 -18.75 -11.47 -18.98
C ALA A 315 -17.32 -11.80 -19.46
N GLY A 316 -16.92 -13.08 -19.46
CA GLY A 316 -15.58 -13.50 -19.85
C GLY A 316 -14.47 -12.99 -18.93
N LEU A 317 -14.73 -13.00 -17.61
CA LEU A 317 -13.79 -12.50 -16.61
C LEU A 317 -12.61 -13.46 -16.39
N VAL A 318 -11.48 -12.91 -15.97
CA VAL A 318 -10.22 -13.66 -15.78
C VAL A 318 -10.18 -14.44 -14.46
N GLU A 319 -11.06 -14.13 -13.51
CA GLU A 319 -11.11 -14.76 -12.19
C GLU A 319 -12.56 -15.04 -11.78
N ALA A 320 -12.89 -16.32 -11.60
CA ALA A 320 -14.22 -16.79 -11.28
C ALA A 320 -14.36 -17.26 -9.82
N ASP A 321 -13.24 -17.34 -9.08
CA ASP A 321 -13.26 -17.68 -7.66
C ASP A 321 -13.49 -16.41 -6.84
N LEU A 322 -14.70 -16.29 -6.26
CA LEU A 322 -15.10 -15.14 -5.46
C LEU A 322 -14.19 -14.93 -4.25
N GLY A 323 -13.71 -16.02 -3.63
CA GLY A 323 -12.82 -15.95 -2.47
C GLY A 323 -11.42 -15.42 -2.77
N ARG A 324 -11.03 -15.34 -4.05
CA ARG A 324 -9.75 -14.76 -4.49
C ARG A 324 -9.82 -13.27 -4.77
N ILE A 325 -11.02 -12.71 -4.95
CA ILE A 325 -11.21 -11.31 -5.35
C ILE A 325 -11.98 -10.49 -4.31
N ALA A 326 -12.75 -11.13 -3.44
CA ALA A 326 -13.50 -10.46 -2.41
C ALA A 326 -13.08 -10.94 -1.01
N SER A 327 -12.70 -9.98 -0.17
CA SER A 327 -12.40 -10.22 1.24
C SER A 327 -13.42 -9.47 2.09
N TRP A 328 -14.61 -10.06 2.24
CA TRP A 328 -15.75 -9.48 2.92
C TRP A 328 -15.42 -9.11 4.36
N TRP A 329 -14.89 -10.07 5.14
CA TRP A 329 -14.50 -9.89 6.54
C TRP A 329 -13.56 -8.70 6.75
N HIS A 330 -12.63 -8.47 5.81
CA HIS A 330 -11.66 -7.38 5.92
C HIS A 330 -12.34 -6.03 5.72
N THR A 331 -13.19 -5.93 4.69
CA THR A 331 -13.94 -4.70 4.43
C THR A 331 -14.92 -4.41 5.58
N ASP A 332 -15.53 -5.44 6.16
CA ASP A 332 -16.37 -5.33 7.35
C ASP A 332 -15.57 -4.92 8.59
N ALA A 333 -14.35 -5.44 8.77
CA ALA A 333 -13.47 -5.02 9.86
C ALA A 333 -13.08 -3.54 9.73
N ASP A 334 -12.80 -3.07 8.51
CA ASP A 334 -12.46 -1.67 8.26
C ASP A 334 -13.66 -0.72 8.43
N LEU A 335 -14.80 -1.06 7.84
CA LEU A 335 -16.01 -0.21 7.86
C LEU A 335 -16.85 -0.39 9.14
N GLY A 336 -16.60 -1.44 9.91
CA GLY A 336 -17.31 -1.77 11.14
C GLY A 336 -16.73 -1.12 12.40
N ARG A 337 -15.58 -0.46 12.32
CA ARG A 337 -14.93 0.22 13.46
C ARG A 337 -15.88 1.22 14.13
N ASP A 338 -15.92 1.24 15.46
CA ASP A 338 -16.63 2.26 16.23
C ASP A 338 -15.68 3.37 16.73
N ILE A 339 -14.82 3.83 15.81
CA ILE A 339 -13.88 4.93 16.02
C ILE A 339 -13.69 5.71 14.72
N GLU A 340 -13.48 7.03 14.82
CA GLU A 340 -13.01 7.88 13.72
C GLU A 340 -11.51 7.65 13.55
N VAL A 341 -11.04 7.36 12.33
CA VAL A 341 -9.63 7.07 12.07
C VAL A 341 -9.12 8.02 11.00
N VAL A 342 -8.22 8.91 11.39
CA VAL A 342 -7.59 9.93 10.55
C VAL A 342 -6.13 10.06 10.97
N THR A 343 -5.27 10.39 10.03
CA THR A 343 -3.82 10.55 10.25
C THR A 343 -3.36 11.95 9.92
N ASP A 344 -2.42 12.47 10.70
CA ASP A 344 -1.67 13.65 10.29
C ASP A 344 -0.58 13.23 9.30
N ILE A 345 -0.39 14.04 8.28
CA ILE A 345 0.68 13.89 7.27
C ILE A 345 1.53 15.15 7.16
N SER A 346 1.46 16.03 8.16
CA SER A 346 2.23 17.27 8.19
C SER A 346 3.71 16.97 8.25
N LYS A 347 4.14 15.91 8.96
CA LYS A 347 5.54 15.46 8.99
C LYS A 347 6.09 15.22 7.58
N SER A 348 5.43 14.38 6.78
CA SER A 348 5.86 14.11 5.40
C SER A 348 5.83 15.36 4.53
N ARG A 349 4.80 16.21 4.66
CA ARG A 349 4.67 17.45 3.88
C ARG A 349 5.78 18.45 4.19
N LEU A 350 6.10 18.65 5.47
CA LEU A 350 7.19 19.53 5.91
C LEU A 350 8.56 18.99 5.49
N ALA A 351 8.71 17.68 5.38
CA ALA A 351 9.90 17.01 4.85
C ALA A 351 10.01 17.08 3.31
N GLY A 352 8.98 17.59 2.62
CA GLY A 352 8.97 17.80 1.16
C GLY A 352 8.21 16.75 0.35
N PHE A 353 7.54 15.78 0.97
CA PHE A 353 6.64 14.86 0.29
C PHE A 353 5.24 15.47 0.13
N THR A 354 4.87 15.84 -1.10
CA THR A 354 3.62 16.58 -1.39
C THR A 354 2.67 15.85 -2.32
N THR A 355 2.91 14.58 -2.65
CA THR A 355 1.97 13.77 -3.44
C THR A 355 0.60 13.77 -2.77
N HIS A 356 -0.44 13.95 -3.58
CA HIS A 356 -1.83 13.94 -3.14
C HIS A 356 -2.69 13.28 -4.21
N HIS A 357 -3.49 12.31 -3.79
CA HIS A 357 -4.54 11.70 -4.63
C HIS A 357 -5.90 12.07 -4.04
N ARG A 358 -6.85 12.42 -4.89
CA ARG A 358 -8.23 12.56 -4.42
C ARG A 358 -8.82 11.17 -4.25
N THR A 359 -9.27 10.82 -3.04
CA THR A 359 -9.66 9.44 -2.72
C THR A 359 -10.77 8.88 -3.61
N LEU A 360 -11.75 9.70 -4.00
CA LEU A 360 -12.80 9.25 -4.93
C LEU A 360 -12.18 8.80 -6.27
N ASP A 361 -11.23 9.57 -6.79
CA ASP A 361 -10.63 9.31 -8.09
C ASP A 361 -9.78 8.02 -8.01
N SER A 362 -9.04 7.79 -6.91
CA SER A 362 -8.36 6.51 -6.64
C SER A 362 -9.29 5.30 -6.72
N PHE A 363 -10.49 5.36 -6.12
CA PHE A 363 -11.46 4.26 -6.22
C PHE A 363 -11.97 4.08 -7.65
N LEU A 364 -12.33 5.17 -8.33
CA LEU A 364 -12.92 5.12 -9.66
C LEU A 364 -11.91 4.62 -10.72
N GLU A 365 -10.66 5.07 -10.65
CA GLU A 365 -9.57 4.61 -11.50
C GLU A 365 -9.24 3.14 -11.24
N LEU A 366 -9.24 2.72 -9.96
CA LEU A 366 -9.06 1.31 -9.61
C LEU A 366 -10.18 0.43 -10.18
N PHE A 367 -11.44 0.86 -10.07
CA PHE A 367 -12.57 0.13 -10.67
C PHE A 367 -12.47 0.07 -12.20
N GLU A 368 -12.00 1.14 -12.83
CA GLU A 368 -11.77 1.15 -14.28
C GLU A 368 -10.66 0.19 -14.69
N ARG A 369 -9.54 0.19 -13.96
CA ARG A 369 -8.44 -0.76 -14.18
C ARG A 369 -8.96 -2.21 -14.10
N TYR A 370 -9.76 -2.53 -13.08
CA TYR A 370 -10.35 -3.86 -12.96
C TYR A 370 -11.32 -4.24 -14.09
N ARG A 371 -12.06 -3.27 -14.66
CA ARG A 371 -12.89 -3.50 -15.85
C ARG A 371 -12.05 -3.79 -17.09
N VAL A 372 -11.02 -2.98 -17.33
CA VAL A 372 -10.13 -3.11 -18.49
C VAL A 372 -9.41 -4.46 -18.46
N GLU A 373 -8.97 -4.89 -17.29
CA GLU A 373 -8.29 -6.17 -17.09
C GLU A 373 -9.24 -7.39 -17.00
N GLY A 374 -10.56 -7.18 -17.07
CA GLY A 374 -11.55 -8.25 -17.03
C GLY A 374 -11.66 -8.94 -15.66
N LEU A 375 -11.37 -8.23 -14.56
CA LEU A 375 -11.57 -8.72 -13.19
C LEU A 375 -12.99 -8.45 -12.68
N ILE A 376 -13.65 -7.43 -13.24
CA ILE A 376 -15.08 -7.15 -13.04
C ILE A 376 -15.74 -6.86 -14.39
N PRO A 377 -17.07 -7.03 -14.54
CA PRO A 377 -17.72 -6.81 -15.83
C PRO A 377 -17.74 -5.32 -16.23
N ARG A 378 -17.63 -5.07 -17.53
CA ARG A 378 -17.57 -3.72 -18.13
C ARG A 378 -18.69 -2.78 -17.68
#